data_AF-A0A2N2ZN38-F1
#
_entry.id   AF-A0A2N2ZN38-F1
#
_cell.length_a   1.000
_cell.length_b   1.000
_cell.length_c   1.000
_cell.angle_alpha   90.00
_cell.angle_beta   90.00
_cell.angle_gamma   90.00
#
_symmetry.space_group_name_H-M   'P 1'
#
loop_
_entity.id
_entity.type
_entity.pdbx_description
1 polymer ?
#
loop_
_entity_poly.entity_id
_entity_poly.type
_entity_poly.pdbx_seq_one_letter_code
_entity_poly.pdbx_strand_id
1 'polypeptide(L)'
;MKKINCFSLLFIVIALFSFSNTNAQQAKSLHFKSGKIIPELNSNQLEKLKFSPNELVNGSYFRIIQFSEIPTSAQKESLINSGITLLDYMPDYAFFASILE
;
A
#
# COMPACT_ATOMS: atom_id res chain seq x y z
N MET A 1 33.43 24.48 35.55
CA MET A 1 32.13 24.39 34.84
C MET A 1 32.37 24.77 33.38
N LYS A 2 32.35 23.80 32.45
CA LYS A 2 32.62 24.06 31.03
C LYS A 2 31.45 24.85 30.43
N LYS A 3 31.72 26.04 29.88
CA LYS A 3 30.72 26.87 29.19
C LYS A 3 30.41 26.21 27.85
N ILE A 4 29.18 25.75 27.67
CA ILE A 4 28.71 25.17 26.41
C ILE A 4 28.35 26.34 25.49
N ASN A 5 28.98 26.40 24.32
CA ASN A 5 28.71 27.45 23.33
C ASN A 5 27.31 27.25 22.74
N CYS A 6 26.50 28.32 22.74
CA CYS A 6 25.12 28.32 22.24
C CYS A 6 25.03 27.83 20.77
N PHE A 7 26.07 28.11 19.96
CA PHE A 7 26.19 27.64 18.58
C PHE A 7 26.28 26.11 18.48
N SER A 8 26.96 25.47 19.42
CA SER A 8 27.04 24.00 19.51
C SER A 8 25.70 23.41 19.90
N LEU A 9 24.90 24.11 20.71
CA LEU A 9 23.56 23.67 21.10
C LEU A 9 22.60 23.71 19.90
N LEU A 10 22.67 24.78 19.10
CA LEU A 10 21.82 24.96 17.91
C LEU A 10 22.07 23.87 16.85
N PHE A 11 23.32 23.46 16.66
CA PHE A 11 23.68 22.39 15.71
C PHE A 11 23.10 21.03 16.12
N ILE A 12 23.05 20.74 17.43
CA ILE A 12 22.47 19.51 17.97
C ILE A 12 20.94 19.49 17.79
N VAL A 13 20.28 20.63 17.97
CA VAL A 13 18.83 20.75 17.76
C VAL A 13 18.47 20.50 16.28
N ILE A 14 19.23 21.05 15.34
CA ILE A 14 18.98 20.84 13.89
C ILE A 14 19.20 19.37 13.50
N ALA A 15 20.21 18.70 14.07
CA ALA A 15 20.45 17.28 13.82
C ALA A 15 19.30 16.38 14.31
N LEU A 16 18.63 16.75 15.41
CA LEU A 16 17.49 16.01 15.95
C LEU A 16 16.22 16.10 15.09
N PHE A 17 16.09 17.10 14.22
CA PHE A 17 14.96 17.24 13.30
C PHE A 17 15.12 16.46 11.98
N SER A 18 16.26 15.82 11.74
CA SER A 18 16.55 15.12 10.48
C SER A 18 15.97 13.70 10.38
N PHE A 19 15.26 13.22 11.40
CA PHE A 19 14.54 11.94 11.33
C PHE A 19 13.26 12.09 10.51
N SER A 20 13.41 12.12 9.18
CA SER A 20 12.29 11.94 8.27
C SER A 20 11.82 10.48 8.37
N ASN A 21 10.54 10.27 8.66
CA ASN A 21 9.91 8.96 8.64
C ASN A 21 9.87 8.45 7.19
N THR A 22 10.93 7.78 6.75
CA THR A 22 10.89 6.99 5.53
C THR A 22 9.98 5.80 5.78
N ASN A 23 8.71 5.91 5.39
CA ASN A 23 7.81 4.77 5.28
C ASN A 23 8.32 3.89 4.14
N ALA A 24 9.32 3.06 4.42
CA ALA A 24 9.66 1.95 3.55
C ALA A 24 8.44 1.03 3.53
N GLN A 25 7.70 0.98 2.42
CA GLN A 25 6.67 -0.02 2.18
C GLN A 25 7.35 -1.38 2.14
N GLN A 26 7.53 -1.99 3.31
CA GLN A 26 7.99 -3.37 3.40
C GLN A 26 6.97 -4.22 2.67
N ALA A 27 7.43 -4.92 1.61
CA ALA A 27 6.58 -5.83 0.86
C ALA A 27 6.05 -6.90 1.82
N LYS A 28 4.76 -6.82 2.14
CA LYS A 28 4.08 -7.78 3.00
C LYS A 28 3.83 -9.05 2.20
N SER A 29 3.89 -10.17 2.88
CA SER A 29 3.67 -11.44 2.22
C SER A 29 2.23 -11.89 2.30
N LEU A 30 1.76 -12.49 1.22
CA LEU A 30 0.50 -13.21 1.18
C LEU A 30 0.76 -14.69 1.50
N HIS A 31 0.03 -15.19 2.49
CA HIS A 31 0.14 -16.56 2.96
C HIS A 31 -1.00 -17.40 2.38
N PHE A 32 -0.70 -18.16 1.33
CA PHE A 32 -1.63 -19.11 0.72
C PHE A 32 -1.36 -20.53 1.22
N LYS A 33 -2.35 -21.42 1.07
CA LYS A 33 -2.17 -22.86 1.36
C LYS A 33 -1.03 -23.48 0.52
N SER A 34 -0.84 -22.99 -0.70
CA SER A 34 0.21 -23.42 -1.64
C SER A 34 1.59 -22.84 -1.33
N GLY A 35 1.69 -21.88 -0.40
CA GLY A 35 2.94 -21.22 -0.05
C GLY A 35 2.81 -19.72 0.10
N LYS A 36 3.97 -19.08 0.17
CA LYS A 36 4.11 -17.64 0.42
C LYS A 36 4.37 -16.91 -0.90
N ILE A 37 3.63 -15.85 -1.16
CA ILE A 37 3.84 -14.95 -2.30
C ILE A 37 4.18 -13.57 -1.77
N ILE A 38 5.22 -12.94 -2.32
CA ILE A 38 5.58 -11.55 -2.02
C ILE A 38 5.19 -10.73 -3.26
N PRO A 39 4.06 -10.02 -3.24
CA PRO A 39 3.66 -9.19 -4.36
C PRO A 39 4.67 -8.05 -4.56
N GLU A 40 4.93 -7.73 -5.82
CA GLU A 40 5.67 -6.53 -6.17
C GLU A 40 4.84 -5.29 -5.81
N LEU A 41 5.50 -4.25 -5.30
CA LEU A 41 4.84 -3.00 -5.02
C LEU A 41 4.40 -2.36 -6.34
N ASN A 42 3.12 -2.01 -6.44
CA ASN A 42 2.61 -1.27 -7.59
C ASN A 42 3.23 0.13 -7.61
N SER A 43 4.34 0.31 -8.32
CA SER A 43 4.95 1.62 -8.56
C SER A 43 4.11 2.37 -9.59
N ASN A 44 3.02 3.01 -9.15
CA ASN A 44 2.21 3.97 -9.91
C ASN A 44 1.64 3.51 -11.27
N GLN A 45 1.71 2.22 -11.60
CA GLN A 45 1.27 1.68 -12.90
C GLN A 45 0.07 0.75 -12.72
N LEU A 46 -1.05 1.29 -12.24
CA LEU A 46 -2.35 0.61 -12.35
C LEU A 46 -2.71 0.34 -13.82
N GLU A 47 -2.15 1.11 -14.75
CA GLU A 47 -2.23 0.89 -16.21
C GLU A 47 -1.62 -0.45 -16.68
N LYS A 48 -0.83 -1.14 -15.84
CA LYS A 48 -0.32 -2.48 -16.11
C LYS A 48 -1.26 -3.60 -15.67
N LEU A 49 -2.40 -3.31 -15.06
CA LEU A 49 -3.45 -4.30 -14.77
C LEU A 49 -4.18 -4.70 -16.06
N LYS A 50 -3.43 -5.12 -17.08
CA LYS A 50 -4.00 -5.73 -18.28
C LYS A 50 -4.63 -7.05 -17.87
N PHE A 51 -5.91 -7.21 -18.16
CA PHE A 51 -6.59 -8.48 -18.06
C PHE A 51 -6.68 -9.10 -19.46
N SER A 52 -6.70 -10.42 -19.52
CA SER A 52 -7.06 -11.17 -20.72
C SER A 52 -8.59 -11.27 -20.82
N PRO A 53 -9.19 -11.22 -22.03
CA PRO A 53 -10.64 -11.41 -22.19
C PRO A 53 -11.18 -12.69 -21.56
N ASN A 54 -10.34 -13.73 -21.44
CA ASN A 54 -10.72 -15.01 -20.82
C ASN A 54 -10.81 -14.96 -19.29
N GLU A 55 -10.37 -13.85 -18.67
CA GLU A 55 -10.48 -13.62 -17.23
C GLU A 55 -11.77 -12.89 -16.84
N LEU A 56 -12.48 -12.34 -17.83
CA LEU A 56 -13.72 -11.62 -17.58
C LEU A 56 -14.83 -12.59 -17.19
N VAL A 57 -15.50 -12.25 -16.10
CA VAL A 57 -16.75 -12.88 -15.67
C VAL A 57 -17.76 -11.76 -15.47
N ASN A 58 -18.80 -11.74 -16.29
CA ASN A 58 -19.86 -10.74 -16.25
C ASN A 58 -19.34 -9.28 -16.32
N GLY A 59 -18.33 -9.02 -17.15
CA GLY A 59 -17.77 -7.67 -17.35
C GLY A 59 -16.84 -7.20 -16.23
N SER A 60 -16.39 -8.10 -15.36
CA SER A 60 -15.38 -7.80 -14.34
C SER A 60 -14.29 -8.86 -14.30
N TYR A 61 -13.10 -8.46 -13.87
CA TYR A 61 -11.99 -9.36 -13.58
C TYR A 61 -11.57 -9.22 -12.11
N PHE A 62 -10.93 -10.28 -11.59
CA PHE A 62 -10.69 -10.39 -10.15
C PHE A 62 -9.20 -10.38 -9.81
N ARG A 63 -8.86 -9.67 -8.74
CA ARG A 63 -7.48 -9.52 -8.27
C ARG A 63 -7.43 -9.56 -6.74
N ILE A 64 -6.26 -9.89 -6.20
CA ILE A 64 -5.95 -9.64 -4.79
C ILE A 64 -5.19 -8.32 -4.73
N ILE A 65 -5.72 -7.37 -3.97
CA ILE A 65 -5.12 -6.04 -3.79
C ILE A 65 -4.64 -5.94 -2.35
N GLN A 66 -3.34 -5.68 -2.16
CA GLN A 66 -2.75 -5.47 -0.84
C GLN A 66 -2.45 -4.00 -0.61
N PHE A 67 -2.82 -3.51 0.57
CA PHE A 67 -2.66 -2.13 0.98
C PHE A 67 -1.59 -1.99 2.08
N SER A 68 -1.02 -0.78 2.22
CA SER A 68 -0.10 -0.47 3.33
C SER A 68 -0.82 -0.48 4.69
N GLU A 69 -2.09 -0.09 4.68
CA GLU A 69 -3.02 -0.01 5.80
C GLU A 69 -4.44 -0.36 5.34
N ILE A 70 -5.34 -0.62 6.29
CA ILE A 70 -6.75 -0.87 5.94
C ILE A 70 -7.35 0.41 5.36
N PRO A 71 -7.93 0.39 4.14
CA PRO A 71 -8.52 1.58 3.56
C PRO A 71 -9.71 2.07 4.39
N THR A 72 -9.77 3.39 4.58
CA THR A 72 -10.88 4.10 5.23
C THR A 72 -12.17 4.00 4.41
N SER A 73 -13.31 4.31 5.01
CA SER A 73 -14.60 4.30 4.30
C SER A 73 -14.60 5.23 3.08
N ALA A 74 -14.01 6.43 3.20
CA ALA A 74 -13.89 7.38 2.08
C ALA A 74 -12.99 6.83 0.95
N GLN A 75 -11.89 6.16 1.29
CA GLN A 75 -11.04 5.50 0.29
C GLN A 75 -11.76 4.34 -0.39
N LYS A 76 -12.54 3.54 0.34
CA LYS A 76 -13.38 2.48 -0.24
C LYS A 76 -14.43 3.03 -1.20
N GLU A 77 -15.08 4.13 -0.85
CA GLU A 77 -16.04 4.81 -1.73
C GLU A 77 -15.36 5.33 -3.01
N SER A 78 -14.16 5.92 -2.88
CA SER A 78 -13.35 6.31 -4.04
C SER A 78 -13.00 5.11 -4.94
N LEU A 79 -12.69 3.96 -4.36
CA LEU A 79 -12.42 2.72 -5.11
C LEU A 79 -13.66 2.27 -5.88
N ILE A 80 -14.83 2.24 -5.23
CA ILE A 80 -16.10 1.87 -5.88
C ILE A 80 -16.39 2.80 -7.06
N ASN A 81 -16.22 4.11 -6.88
CA ASN A 81 -16.42 5.11 -7.94
C ASN A 81 -15.43 4.93 -9.11
N SER A 82 -14.28 4.30 -8.87
CA SER A 82 -13.32 3.91 -9.91
C SER A 82 -13.56 2.51 -10.51
N GLY A 83 -14.67 1.84 -10.16
CA GLY A 83 -15.01 0.51 -10.65
C GLY A 83 -14.35 -0.64 -9.87
N ILE A 84 -13.74 -0.37 -8.72
CA ILE A 84 -13.07 -1.36 -7.86
C ILE A 84 -13.93 -1.64 -6.62
N THR A 85 -14.42 -2.88 -6.51
CA THR A 85 -15.16 -3.34 -5.34
C THR A 85 -14.31 -4.29 -4.51
N LEU A 86 -14.06 -3.96 -3.24
CA LEU A 86 -13.42 -4.87 -2.29
C LEU A 86 -14.47 -5.86 -1.77
N LEU A 87 -14.30 -7.14 -2.05
CA LEU A 87 -15.26 -8.20 -1.75
C LEU A 87 -14.99 -8.82 -0.37
N ASP A 88 -13.84 -9.46 -0.21
CA ASP A 88 -13.47 -10.18 1.00
C ASP A 88 -12.11 -9.74 1.54
N TYR A 89 -12.03 -9.62 2.86
CA TYR A 89 -10.77 -9.32 3.54
C TYR A 89 -9.90 -10.57 3.65
N MET A 90 -8.60 -10.37 3.47
CA MET A 90 -7.53 -11.32 3.72
C MET A 90 -6.51 -10.72 4.70
N PRO A 91 -5.79 -11.55 5.48
CA PRO A 91 -4.73 -11.07 6.36
C PRO A 91 -3.70 -10.16 5.65
N ASP A 92 -2.98 -9.38 6.45
CA ASP A 92 -1.94 -8.46 5.96
C ASP A 92 -2.48 -7.37 5.01
N TYR A 93 -3.69 -6.87 5.31
CA TYR A 93 -4.37 -5.77 4.60
C TYR A 93 -4.60 -6.04 3.12
N ALA A 94 -4.84 -7.30 2.79
CA ALA A 94 -5.18 -7.71 1.44
C ALA A 94 -6.69 -7.89 1.29
N PHE A 95 -7.19 -7.72 0.07
CA PHE A 95 -8.58 -7.91 -0.27
C PHE A 95 -8.70 -8.64 -1.59
N PHE A 96 -9.63 -9.59 -1.66
CA PHE A 96 -10.15 -10.06 -2.94
C PHE A 96 -11.06 -8.97 -3.51
N ALA A 97 -10.82 -8.57 -4.75
CA ALA A 97 -11.49 -7.42 -5.37
C ALA A 97 -11.99 -7.75 -6.77
N SER A 98 -13.14 -7.17 -7.10
CA SER A 98 -13.69 -7.11 -8.45
C SER A 98 -13.30 -5.77 -9.08
N ILE A 99 -12.86 -5.80 -10.33
CA ILE A 99 -12.53 -4.62 -11.12
C ILE A 99 -13.37 -4.67 -12.39
N LEU A 100 -14.18 -3.62 -12.61
CA LEU A 100 -14.99 -3.46 -13.82
C LEU A 100 -14.07 -3.24 -15.04
N GLU A 101 -14.40 -3.87 -16.17
CA GLU A 101 -13.75 -3.63 -17.47
C GLU A 101 -13.88 -2.18 -17.95
#